data_AF-A0A9Q1I332-F1
#
_entry.id   AF-A0A9Q1I332-F1
#
_cell.length_a   1.000
_cell.length_b   1.000
_cell.length_c   1.000
_cell.angle_alpha   90.00
_cell.angle_beta   90.00
_cell.angle_gamma   90.00
#
_symmetry.space_group_name_H-M   'P 1'
#
loop_
_entity.id
_entity.type
_entity.pdbx_description
1 polymer ?
#
loop_
_entity_poly.entity_id
_entity_poly.type
_entity_poly.pdbx_seq_one_letter_code
_entity_poly.pdbx_strand_id
1 'polypeptide(L)'
;MYNSSYSRAKFGLEAKDIQRSKGKSCGYYMRIVFFFSSLIQSLIIVSLVLFLVYGKSEQSAEQQRVQDLEQSFERLSKDIQLLRQQKAEVTMKLNKNVAEKVAVEKELATTKDLANTTAKQLDDLRKQVTQCETDKKKAEMTRSTPIQCPGSLTTVNAANNEVRSMHLRNQHMEAMVKQMQTNFTQTVLQLNTDLDSAIKARQMLHLEAIELRQDKVNLKEQLEKYVVKCREDFVQSLEGIPAVTKAFLKRIENLFPQAFTFHLTCYKQQEQMERIRESCSSLSREIEDKFQQYLNNVGSRIAEIQAQNSLLLVQNRRAIEAYQLCRQASAQKPAGLLSGSPVQQQQDRLNAPSGQVSAPLTNAPAVSRAAELKKPGKEP
;
A
#
# COMPACT_ATOMS: atom_id res chain seq x y z
N MET A 1 47.59 58.52 -88.83
CA MET A 1 47.43 59.45 -87.69
C MET A 1 48.29 58.97 -86.54
N TYR A 2 49.03 59.88 -85.91
CA TYR A 2 49.83 59.73 -84.69
C TYR A 2 51.08 58.82 -84.69
N ASN A 3 51.97 59.15 -83.75
CA ASN A 3 53.42 58.91 -83.69
C ASN A 3 53.85 58.22 -82.37
N SER A 4 55.15 57.93 -82.28
CA SER A 4 55.98 57.65 -81.08
C SER A 4 55.81 56.25 -80.45
N SER A 5 56.84 55.44 -80.19
CA SER A 5 58.25 55.63 -79.72
C SER A 5 58.41 55.83 -78.23
N TYR A 6 58.98 54.84 -77.53
CA TYR A 6 60.00 54.88 -76.46
C TYR A 6 60.29 53.38 -76.10
N SER A 7 61.51 52.81 -76.26
CA SER A 7 62.74 52.95 -75.44
C SER A 7 62.45 52.85 -73.93
N ARG A 8 63.15 52.10 -73.07
CA ARG A 8 64.44 51.37 -73.07
C ARG A 8 64.32 50.28 -71.96
N ALA A 9 65.15 49.25 -71.75
CA ALA A 9 66.44 48.81 -72.30
C ALA A 9 66.60 47.27 -72.08
N LYS A 10 67.78 46.70 -72.39
CA LYS A 10 68.31 45.47 -71.76
C LYS A 10 69.66 45.79 -71.09
N PHE A 11 69.84 45.38 -69.84
CA PHE A 11 71.15 45.13 -69.23
C PHE A 11 71.01 43.90 -68.35
N GLY A 12 71.92 42.94 -68.50
CA GLY A 12 71.89 41.65 -67.79
C GLY A 12 73.01 41.51 -66.78
N LEU A 13 72.97 40.40 -66.04
CA LEU A 13 74.06 39.75 -65.32
C LEU A 13 73.61 38.28 -65.21
N GLU A 14 74.14 37.39 -66.05
CA GLU A 14 75.31 36.53 -65.73
C GLU A 14 75.00 35.54 -64.61
N ALA A 15 74.77 34.28 -65.00
CA ALA A 15 74.65 33.16 -64.08
C ALA A 15 76.04 32.72 -63.62
N LYS A 16 76.37 32.95 -62.35
CA LYS A 16 77.61 32.44 -61.73
C LYS A 16 77.28 31.36 -60.70
N ASP A 17 77.54 30.11 -61.08
CA ASP A 17 77.32 28.92 -60.27
C ASP A 17 78.39 28.83 -59.15
N ILE A 18 77.95 28.81 -57.88
CA ILE A 18 78.84 28.64 -56.71
C ILE A 18 78.18 27.71 -55.67
N GLN A 19 78.65 26.46 -55.67
CA GLN A 19 78.77 25.52 -54.55
C GLN A 19 77.56 25.31 -53.61
N ARG A 20 76.94 24.12 -53.75
CA ARG A 20 76.08 23.51 -52.72
C ARG A 20 76.85 23.26 -51.41
N SER A 21 76.37 23.83 -50.31
CA SER A 21 76.49 23.23 -48.98
C SER A 21 75.12 22.69 -48.54
N LYS A 22 75.07 21.49 -47.94
CA LYS A 22 73.81 20.84 -47.49
C LYS A 22 73.30 21.45 -46.18
N GLY A 23 72.92 22.73 -46.19
CA GLY A 23 72.14 23.35 -45.12
C GLY A 23 70.64 23.11 -45.31
N LYS A 24 69.93 22.60 -44.31
CA LYS A 24 68.45 22.61 -44.30
C LYS A 24 67.99 24.06 -44.40
N SER A 25 67.20 24.40 -45.41
CA SER A 25 66.87 25.79 -45.71
C SER A 25 66.14 26.47 -44.54
N CYS A 26 66.41 27.76 -44.32
CA CYS A 26 65.78 28.57 -43.28
C CYS A 26 64.23 28.47 -43.31
N GLY A 27 63.64 28.35 -44.51
CA GLY A 27 62.20 28.15 -44.69
C GLY A 27 61.62 26.87 -44.08
N TYR A 28 62.42 25.80 -43.87
CA TYR A 28 61.96 24.59 -43.17
C TYR A 28 61.68 24.89 -41.69
N TYR A 29 62.59 25.60 -41.02
CA TYR A 29 62.44 25.98 -39.62
C TYR A 29 61.32 27.01 -39.43
N MET A 30 61.16 27.97 -40.35
CA MET A 30 60.03 28.92 -40.31
C MET A 30 58.66 28.23 -40.37
N ARG A 31 58.49 27.22 -41.23
CA ARG A 31 57.23 26.44 -41.29
C ARG A 31 56.97 25.66 -39.99
N ILE A 32 58.02 25.11 -39.38
CA ILE A 32 57.92 24.39 -38.10
C ILE A 32 57.51 25.33 -36.97
N VAL A 33 58.11 26.52 -36.87
CA VAL A 33 57.75 27.52 -35.85
C VAL A 33 56.30 27.96 -36.00
N PHE A 34 55.80 28.16 -37.23
CA PHE A 34 54.41 28.52 -37.48
C PHE A 34 53.42 27.38 -37.14
N PHE A 35 53.84 26.12 -37.33
CA PHE A 35 53.04 24.97 -36.94
C PHE A 35 52.95 24.84 -35.40
N PHE A 36 54.07 25.02 -34.69
CA PHE A 36 54.07 25.00 -33.23
C PHE A 36 53.32 26.19 -32.61
N SER A 37 53.38 27.40 -33.18
CA SER A 37 52.59 28.53 -32.67
C SER A 37 51.09 28.30 -32.84
N SER A 38 50.65 27.78 -33.99
CA SER A 38 49.25 27.41 -34.23
C SER A 38 48.80 26.26 -33.32
N LEU A 39 49.66 25.26 -33.08
CA LEU A 39 49.37 24.14 -32.18
C LEU A 39 49.22 24.60 -30.73
N ILE A 40 50.14 25.44 -30.22
CA ILE A 40 50.06 26.03 -28.88
C ILE A 40 48.78 26.88 -28.73
N GLN A 41 48.44 27.69 -29.73
CA GLN A 41 47.19 28.45 -29.74
C GLN A 41 45.95 27.53 -29.67
N SER A 42 45.94 26.43 -30.41
CA SER A 42 44.83 25.46 -30.37
C SER A 42 44.71 24.77 -29.00
N LEU A 43 45.82 24.39 -28.36
CA LEU A 43 45.84 23.81 -27.02
C LEU A 43 45.33 24.79 -25.95
N ILE A 44 45.68 26.07 -26.05
CA ILE A 44 45.16 27.11 -25.16
C ILE A 44 43.64 27.25 -25.31
N ILE A 45 43.12 27.28 -26.54
CA ILE A 45 41.67 27.36 -26.79
C ILE A 45 40.94 26.14 -26.21
N VAL A 46 41.42 24.93 -26.48
CA VAL A 46 40.83 23.70 -25.91
C VAL A 46 40.87 23.72 -24.38
N SER A 47 41.99 24.14 -23.78
CA SER A 47 42.13 24.23 -22.31
C SER A 47 41.15 25.22 -21.70
N LEU A 48 40.96 26.39 -22.31
CA LEU A 48 39.98 27.39 -21.87
C LEU A 48 38.53 26.90 -22.02
N VAL A 49 38.20 26.21 -23.12
CA VAL A 49 36.87 25.62 -23.31
C VAL A 49 36.59 24.53 -22.27
N LEU A 50 37.54 23.64 -21.99
CA LEU A 50 37.41 22.65 -20.92
C LEU A 50 37.21 23.33 -19.56
N PHE A 51 37.97 24.39 -19.26
CA PHE A 51 37.81 25.14 -18.00
C PHE A 51 36.45 25.85 -17.89
N LEU A 52 35.85 26.27 -19.02
CA LEU A 52 34.55 26.96 -19.04
C LEU A 52 33.38 25.97 -18.95
N VAL A 53 33.49 24.79 -19.59
CA VAL A 53 32.45 23.74 -19.60
C VAL A 53 32.44 22.95 -18.28
N TYR A 54 33.61 22.53 -17.78
CA TYR A 54 33.72 21.70 -16.58
C TYR A 54 33.94 22.53 -15.31
N GLY A 55 34.74 23.60 -15.36
CA GLY A 55 35.11 24.40 -14.18
C GLY A 55 33.99 25.23 -13.52
N LYS A 56 32.79 25.29 -14.11
CA LYS A 56 31.61 25.94 -13.50
C LYS A 56 30.47 24.99 -13.14
N SER A 57 30.47 23.75 -13.65
CA SER A 57 29.34 22.83 -13.50
C SER A 57 29.46 21.95 -12.25
N GLU A 58 30.66 21.50 -11.88
CA GLU A 58 30.86 20.64 -10.69
C GLU A 58 30.63 21.41 -9.37
N GLN A 59 31.38 22.48 -9.10
CA GLN A 59 31.32 23.17 -7.80
C GLN A 59 29.92 23.65 -7.42
N SER A 60 29.15 24.25 -8.34
CA SER A 60 27.81 24.76 -8.00
C SER A 60 26.77 23.65 -7.82
N ALA A 61 26.86 22.56 -8.58
CA ALA A 61 25.86 21.49 -8.54
C ALA A 61 26.11 20.51 -7.38
N GLU A 62 27.38 20.20 -7.09
CA GLU A 62 27.72 19.35 -5.95
C GLU A 62 27.48 20.05 -4.62
N GLN A 63 27.87 21.33 -4.49
CA GLN A 63 27.71 22.05 -3.24
C GLN A 63 26.23 22.33 -2.91
N GLN A 64 25.37 22.54 -3.92
CA GLN A 64 23.93 22.59 -3.73
C GLN A 64 23.36 21.22 -3.29
N ARG A 65 23.80 20.11 -3.91
CA ARG A 65 23.38 18.76 -3.49
C ARG A 65 23.80 18.43 -2.05
N VAL A 66 25.02 18.78 -1.65
CA VAL A 66 25.49 18.59 -0.27
C VAL A 66 24.64 19.40 0.70
N GLN A 67 24.34 20.67 0.39
CA GLN A 67 23.49 21.51 1.22
C GLN A 67 22.04 20.98 1.33
N ASP A 68 21.46 20.45 0.25
CA ASP A 68 20.15 19.79 0.28
C ASP A 68 20.19 18.50 1.13
N LEU A 69 21.27 17.70 1.05
CA LEU A 69 21.46 16.53 1.90
C LEU A 69 21.56 16.93 3.38
N GLU A 70 22.36 17.94 3.73
CA GLU A 70 22.49 18.45 5.10
C GLU A 70 21.14 18.93 5.67
N GLN A 71 20.38 19.72 4.90
CA GLN A 71 19.03 20.13 5.31
C GLN A 71 18.08 18.94 5.49
N SER A 72 18.17 17.92 4.64
CA SER A 72 17.34 16.70 4.77
C SER A 72 17.72 15.90 6.02
N PHE A 73 19.01 15.81 6.33
CA PHE A 73 19.53 15.13 7.52
C PHE A 73 19.12 15.86 8.80
N GLU A 74 19.22 17.19 8.84
CA GLU A 74 18.74 17.98 9.98
C GLU A 74 17.25 17.79 10.26
N ARG A 75 16.40 17.81 9.22
CA ARG A 75 14.96 17.58 9.35
C ARG A 75 14.69 16.17 9.89
N LEU A 76 15.29 15.14 9.28
CA LEU A 76 15.13 13.75 9.70
C LEU A 76 15.63 13.52 11.14
N SER A 77 16.73 14.18 11.55
CA SER A 77 17.26 14.11 12.91
C SER A 77 16.29 14.71 13.94
N LYS A 78 15.71 15.88 13.64
CA LYS A 78 14.67 16.52 14.46
C LYS A 78 13.42 15.64 14.57
N ASP A 79 12.97 15.05 13.47
CA ASP A 79 11.82 14.13 13.46
C ASP A 79 12.08 12.86 14.27
N ILE A 80 13.27 12.25 14.15
CA ILE A 80 13.68 11.09 14.96
C ILE A 80 13.69 11.43 16.46
N GLN A 81 14.17 12.62 16.84
CA GLN A 81 14.16 13.07 18.23
C GLN A 81 12.73 13.26 18.76
N LEU A 82 11.86 13.91 17.98
CA LEU A 82 10.47 14.13 18.34
C LEU A 82 9.68 12.81 18.45
N LEU A 83 9.88 11.88 17.52
CA LEU A 83 9.29 10.54 17.57
C LEU A 83 9.77 9.73 18.79
N ARG A 84 11.04 9.88 19.20
CA ARG A 84 11.55 9.28 20.45
C ARG A 84 10.88 9.85 21.69
N GLN A 85 10.67 11.17 21.74
CA GLN A 85 9.95 11.83 22.85
C GLN A 85 8.49 11.38 22.90
N GLN A 86 7.78 11.39 21.77
CA GLN A 86 6.39 10.89 21.69
C GLN A 86 6.28 9.42 22.10
N LYS A 87 7.22 8.57 21.65
CA LYS A 87 7.26 7.16 22.08
C LYS A 87 7.40 7.04 23.61
N ALA A 88 8.28 7.81 24.24
CA ALA A 88 8.45 7.81 25.68
C ALA A 88 7.17 8.28 26.41
N GLU A 89 6.56 9.37 25.95
CA GLU A 89 5.31 9.91 26.53
C GLU A 89 4.14 8.92 26.41
N VAL A 90 3.97 8.29 25.24
CA VAL A 90 2.93 7.27 25.00
C VAL A 90 3.19 6.03 25.85
N THR A 91 4.45 5.59 25.99
CA THR A 91 4.81 4.45 26.86
C THR A 91 4.48 4.75 28.32
N MET A 92 4.78 5.96 28.80
CA MET A 92 4.43 6.40 30.16
C MET A 92 2.90 6.42 30.38
N LYS A 93 2.14 6.97 29.43
CA LYS A 93 0.66 6.98 29.47
C LYS A 93 0.09 5.57 29.44
N LEU A 94 0.64 4.67 28.63
CA LEU A 94 0.21 3.27 28.57
C LEU A 94 0.45 2.56 29.90
N ASN A 95 1.66 2.69 30.49
CA ASN A 95 1.98 2.09 31.78
C ASN A 95 1.05 2.59 32.90
N LYS A 96 0.72 3.89 32.90
CA LYS A 96 -0.27 4.47 33.82
C LYS A 96 -1.65 3.87 33.62
N ASN A 97 -2.16 3.85 32.37
CA ASN A 97 -3.48 3.29 32.07
C ASN A 97 -3.58 1.78 32.39
N VAL A 98 -2.49 1.02 32.24
CA VAL A 98 -2.44 -0.40 32.64
C VAL A 98 -2.56 -0.53 34.16
N ALA A 99 -1.85 0.30 34.94
CA ALA A 99 -1.97 0.30 36.40
C ALA A 99 -3.38 0.71 36.88
N GLU A 100 -3.97 1.74 36.28
CA GLU A 100 -5.36 2.16 36.55
C GLU A 100 -6.36 1.07 36.18
N LYS A 101 -6.19 0.40 35.04
CA LYS A 101 -7.03 -0.74 34.65
C LYS A 101 -6.99 -1.87 35.69
N VAL A 102 -5.80 -2.27 36.14
CA VAL A 102 -5.64 -3.34 37.15
C VAL A 102 -6.29 -2.94 38.49
N ALA A 103 -6.23 -1.67 38.87
CA ALA A 103 -6.94 -1.17 40.06
C ALA A 103 -8.47 -1.28 39.90
N VAL A 104 -9.02 -0.84 38.77
CA VAL A 104 -10.47 -0.92 38.48
C VAL A 104 -10.96 -2.36 38.36
N GLU A 105 -10.18 -3.26 37.75
CA GLU A 105 -10.52 -4.70 37.70
C GLU A 105 -10.57 -5.33 39.10
N LYS A 106 -9.70 -4.90 40.02
CA LYS A 106 -9.73 -5.32 41.43
C LYS A 106 -10.96 -4.80 42.17
N GLU A 107 -11.31 -3.53 42.00
CA GLU A 107 -12.52 -2.94 42.60
C GLU A 107 -13.81 -3.59 42.08
N LEU A 108 -13.86 -3.90 40.79
CA LEU A 108 -14.97 -4.62 40.16
C LEU A 108 -15.11 -6.03 40.72
N ALA A 109 -14.00 -6.75 40.93
CA ALA A 109 -14.01 -8.06 41.57
C ALA A 109 -14.57 -7.99 43.00
N THR A 110 -14.08 -7.05 43.83
CA THR A 110 -14.61 -6.88 45.20
C THR A 110 -16.08 -6.49 45.23
N THR A 111 -16.54 -5.68 44.27
CA THR A 111 -17.95 -5.29 44.15
C THR A 111 -18.83 -6.48 43.77
N LYS A 112 -18.34 -7.35 42.89
CA LYS A 112 -19.02 -8.59 42.49
C LYS A 112 -19.15 -9.58 43.65
N ASP A 113 -18.10 -9.73 44.46
CA ASP A 113 -18.14 -10.60 45.64
C ASP A 113 -19.09 -10.07 46.73
N LEU A 114 -19.14 -8.74 46.92
CA LEU A 114 -20.13 -8.11 47.79
C LEU A 114 -21.56 -8.34 47.27
N ALA A 115 -21.81 -8.16 45.97
CA ALA A 115 -23.12 -8.39 45.36
C ALA A 115 -23.57 -9.87 45.43
N ASN A 116 -22.64 -10.82 45.26
CA ASN A 116 -22.92 -12.25 45.47
C ASN A 116 -23.27 -12.55 46.94
N THR A 117 -22.68 -11.83 47.89
CA THR A 117 -22.94 -11.98 49.33
C THR A 117 -24.31 -11.41 49.70
N THR A 118 -24.66 -10.22 49.22
CA THR A 118 -25.98 -9.61 49.46
C THR A 118 -27.11 -10.38 48.78
N ALA A 119 -26.88 -10.96 47.59
CA ALA A 119 -27.84 -11.85 46.94
C ALA A 119 -28.18 -13.08 47.81
N LYS A 120 -27.17 -13.74 48.40
CA LYS A 120 -27.38 -14.86 49.34
C LYS A 120 -28.17 -14.43 50.59
N GLN A 121 -27.80 -13.29 51.18
CA GLN A 121 -28.52 -12.74 52.34
C GLN A 121 -29.99 -12.44 52.01
N LEU A 122 -30.28 -11.93 50.81
CA LEU A 122 -31.63 -11.65 50.35
C LEU A 122 -32.44 -12.95 50.15
N ASP A 123 -31.84 -13.99 49.57
CA ASP A 123 -32.48 -15.31 49.44
C ASP A 123 -32.76 -15.96 50.80
N ASP A 124 -31.87 -15.82 51.77
CA ASP A 124 -32.09 -16.34 53.13
C ASP A 124 -33.16 -15.55 53.89
N LEU A 125 -33.20 -14.22 53.76
CA LEU A 125 -34.33 -13.41 54.25
C LEU A 125 -35.65 -13.84 53.60
N ARG A 126 -35.66 -14.08 52.28
CA ARG A 126 -36.84 -14.54 51.55
C ARG A 126 -37.34 -15.89 52.06
N LYS A 127 -36.44 -16.84 52.35
CA LYS A 127 -36.79 -18.13 52.98
C LYS A 127 -37.43 -17.91 54.36
N GLN A 128 -36.84 -17.06 55.21
CA GLN A 128 -37.38 -16.74 56.53
C GLN A 128 -38.79 -16.13 56.46
N VAL A 129 -39.03 -15.21 55.51
CA VAL A 129 -40.36 -14.64 55.26
C VAL A 129 -41.35 -15.73 54.83
N THR A 130 -40.99 -16.58 53.86
CA THR A 130 -41.89 -17.67 53.43
C THR A 130 -42.18 -18.68 54.55
N GLN A 131 -41.20 -18.97 55.41
CA GLN A 131 -41.36 -19.84 56.57
C GLN A 131 -42.37 -19.23 57.56
N CYS A 132 -42.21 -17.95 57.89
CA CYS A 132 -43.12 -17.18 58.75
C CYS A 132 -44.56 -17.17 58.19
N GLU A 133 -44.73 -16.98 56.88
CA GLU A 133 -46.04 -17.07 56.24
C GLU A 133 -46.66 -18.47 56.33
N THR A 134 -45.88 -19.54 56.17
CA THR A 134 -46.39 -20.91 56.38
C THR A 134 -46.74 -21.20 57.83
N ASP A 135 -45.97 -20.71 58.80
CA ASP A 135 -46.23 -20.96 60.22
C ASP A 135 -47.43 -20.13 60.72
N LYS A 136 -47.65 -18.93 60.17
CA LYS A 136 -48.91 -18.19 60.32
C LYS A 136 -50.11 -19.01 59.83
N LYS A 137 -50.04 -19.59 58.62
CA LYS A 137 -51.12 -20.42 58.07
C LYS A 137 -51.40 -21.67 58.93
N LYS A 138 -50.36 -22.29 59.50
CA LYS A 138 -50.54 -23.40 60.47
C LYS A 138 -51.22 -22.94 61.76
N ALA A 139 -50.84 -21.79 62.30
CA ALA A 139 -51.46 -21.21 63.49
C ALA A 139 -52.94 -20.85 63.27
N GLU A 140 -53.30 -20.37 62.08
CA GLU A 140 -54.69 -20.14 61.66
C GLU A 140 -55.48 -21.46 61.57
N MET A 141 -54.84 -22.56 61.15
CA MET A 141 -55.48 -23.88 61.01
C MET A 141 -55.70 -24.60 62.35
N THR A 142 -54.98 -24.23 63.42
CA THR A 142 -55.05 -24.89 64.74
C THR A 142 -56.07 -24.23 65.69
N ARG A 143 -56.76 -23.16 65.26
CA ARG A 143 -57.62 -22.34 66.14
C ARG A 143 -59.11 -22.67 66.04
N SER A 144 -59.47 -23.93 66.30
CA SER A 144 -60.86 -24.40 66.36
C SER A 144 -61.50 -24.17 67.74
N THR A 145 -61.70 -22.91 68.13
CA THR A 145 -62.64 -22.54 69.22
C THR A 145 -63.39 -21.25 68.85
N PRO A 146 -64.71 -21.29 68.63
CA PRO A 146 -65.47 -20.11 68.24
C PRO A 146 -65.70 -19.20 69.46
N ILE A 147 -65.09 -18.02 69.47
CA ILE A 147 -65.55 -16.92 70.32
C ILE A 147 -66.70 -16.23 69.58
N GLN A 148 -67.87 -16.23 70.19
CA GLN A 148 -69.07 -15.60 69.65
C GLN A 148 -68.89 -14.08 69.61
N CYS A 149 -69.07 -13.46 68.44
CA CYS A 149 -69.30 -12.02 68.35
C CYS A 149 -70.80 -11.74 68.47
N PRO A 150 -71.25 -10.86 69.38
CA PRO A 150 -72.64 -10.40 69.40
C PRO A 150 -72.98 -9.67 68.11
N GLY A 151 -74.16 -9.94 67.55
CA GLY A 151 -74.63 -9.24 66.36
C GLY A 151 -74.94 -7.77 66.66
N SER A 152 -74.67 -6.89 65.68
CA SER A 152 -75.24 -5.54 65.67
C SER A 152 -75.79 -5.22 64.29
N LEU A 153 -77.12 -5.14 64.22
CA LEU A 153 -77.83 -4.46 63.14
C LEU A 153 -77.59 -2.95 63.29
N THR A 154 -76.78 -2.33 62.43
CA THR A 154 -76.91 -0.90 62.08
C THR A 154 -76.00 -0.47 60.91
N THR A 155 -76.30 0.69 60.33
CA THR A 155 -75.47 1.45 59.35
C THR A 155 -75.36 0.95 57.91
N VAL A 156 -76.44 1.16 57.15
CA VAL A 156 -76.47 1.20 55.66
C VAL A 156 -75.43 2.19 55.07
N ASN A 157 -74.91 3.13 55.86
CA ASN A 157 -73.95 4.15 55.43
C ASN A 157 -72.47 3.70 55.45
N ALA A 158 -72.11 2.63 56.17
CA ALA A 158 -70.71 2.15 56.21
C ALA A 158 -70.36 1.37 54.93
N ALA A 159 -71.22 0.43 54.53
CA ALA A 159 -71.05 -0.38 53.32
C ALA A 159 -70.90 0.49 52.04
N ASN A 160 -71.62 1.61 51.96
CA ASN A 160 -71.51 2.55 50.83
C ASN A 160 -70.10 3.16 50.68
N ASN A 161 -69.36 3.37 51.77
CA ASN A 161 -68.01 3.92 51.72
C ASN A 161 -66.98 2.86 51.28
N GLU A 162 -67.12 1.62 51.76
CA GLU A 162 -66.25 0.52 51.33
C GLU A 162 -66.47 0.15 49.86
N VAL A 163 -67.74 0.07 49.41
CA VAL A 163 -68.08 -0.16 48.00
C VAL A 163 -67.53 0.96 47.11
N ARG A 164 -67.58 2.23 47.56
CA ARG A 164 -67.01 3.36 46.81
C ARG A 164 -65.49 3.32 46.75
N SER A 165 -64.81 2.89 47.81
CA SER A 165 -63.36 2.66 47.86
C SER A 165 -62.93 1.54 46.91
N MET A 166 -63.64 0.40 46.94
CA MET A 166 -63.46 -0.71 46.01
C MET A 166 -63.67 -0.29 44.55
N HIS A 167 -64.73 0.49 44.27
CA HIS A 167 -65.01 0.98 42.92
C HIS A 167 -63.91 1.92 42.41
N LEU A 168 -63.43 2.85 43.23
CA LEU A 168 -62.30 3.72 42.90
C LEU A 168 -61.01 2.92 42.62
N ARG A 169 -60.75 1.86 43.41
CA ARG A 169 -59.60 0.97 43.19
C ARG A 169 -59.70 0.18 41.89
N ASN A 170 -60.90 -0.29 41.52
CA ASN A 170 -61.13 -0.95 40.23
C ASN A 170 -60.95 0.03 39.06
N GLN A 171 -61.51 1.24 39.13
CA GLN A 171 -61.29 2.28 38.12
C GLN A 171 -59.80 2.62 37.95
N HIS A 172 -59.04 2.71 39.06
CA HIS A 172 -57.60 2.93 39.02
C HIS A 172 -56.84 1.77 38.35
N MET A 173 -57.25 0.52 38.64
CA MET A 173 -56.66 -0.68 38.02
C MET A 173 -56.98 -0.75 36.52
N GLU A 174 -58.21 -0.44 36.10
CA GLU A 174 -58.60 -0.35 34.68
C GLU A 174 -57.79 0.72 33.95
N ALA A 175 -57.60 1.90 34.56
CA ALA A 175 -56.77 2.96 34.00
C ALA A 175 -55.31 2.52 33.83
N MET A 176 -54.74 1.82 34.82
CA MET A 176 -53.37 1.30 34.79
C MET A 176 -53.20 0.21 33.72
N VAL A 177 -54.15 -0.72 33.60
CA VAL A 177 -54.16 -1.75 32.53
C VAL A 177 -54.24 -1.09 31.16
N LYS A 178 -55.11 -0.08 30.98
CA LYS A 178 -55.22 0.67 29.72
C LYS A 178 -53.93 1.41 29.38
N GLN A 179 -53.27 2.02 30.36
CA GLN A 179 -51.97 2.68 30.17
C GLN A 179 -50.86 1.68 29.82
N MET A 180 -50.84 0.51 30.47
CA MET A 180 -49.89 -0.56 30.14
C MET A 180 -50.11 -1.09 28.72
N GLN A 181 -51.37 -1.26 28.30
CA GLN A 181 -51.74 -1.70 26.96
C GLN A 181 -51.34 -0.66 25.88
N THR A 182 -51.56 0.63 26.11
CA THR A 182 -51.11 1.68 25.16
C THR A 182 -49.59 1.76 25.08
N ASN A 183 -48.90 1.66 26.21
CA ASN A 183 -47.43 1.65 26.26
C ASN A 183 -46.86 0.45 25.49
N PHE A 184 -47.36 -0.77 25.75
CA PHE A 184 -46.96 -1.97 25.03
C PHE A 184 -47.22 -1.86 23.52
N THR A 185 -48.39 -1.36 23.12
CA THR A 185 -48.75 -1.16 21.71
C THR A 185 -47.81 -0.16 21.02
N GLN A 186 -47.46 0.94 21.71
CA GLN A 186 -46.51 1.94 21.21
C GLN A 186 -45.10 1.35 21.07
N THR A 187 -44.61 0.61 22.07
CA THR A 187 -43.29 -0.05 22.02
C THR A 187 -43.22 -1.08 20.89
N VAL A 188 -44.25 -1.90 20.71
CA VAL A 188 -44.30 -2.88 19.59
C VAL A 188 -44.32 -2.18 18.23
N LEU A 189 -45.06 -1.08 18.08
CA LEU A 189 -45.08 -0.29 16.85
C LEU A 189 -43.69 0.31 16.54
N GLN A 190 -43.02 0.85 17.55
CA GLN A 190 -41.67 1.39 17.43
C GLN A 190 -40.66 0.29 17.04
N LEU A 191 -40.65 -0.84 17.75
CA LEU A 191 -39.77 -1.97 17.45
C LEU A 191 -39.98 -2.54 16.03
N ASN A 192 -41.21 -2.58 15.54
CA ASN A 192 -41.49 -2.96 14.14
C ASN A 192 -40.93 -1.93 13.14
N THR A 193 -41.03 -0.64 13.45
CA THR A 193 -40.49 0.44 12.61
C THR A 193 -38.95 0.41 12.56
N ASP A 194 -38.33 0.15 13.72
CA ASP A 194 -36.87 -0.02 13.85
C ASP A 194 -36.40 -1.28 13.10
N LEU A 195 -37.15 -2.39 13.19
CA LEU A 195 -36.88 -3.62 12.46
C LEU A 195 -36.94 -3.43 10.94
N ASP A 196 -38.01 -2.79 10.42
CA ASP A 196 -38.14 -2.48 9.00
C ASP A 196 -37.01 -1.58 8.50
N SER A 197 -36.62 -0.60 9.32
CA SER A 197 -35.50 0.30 9.02
C SER A 197 -34.16 -0.44 8.98
N ALA A 198 -33.92 -1.35 9.94
CA ALA A 198 -32.73 -2.20 9.97
C ALA A 198 -32.69 -3.20 8.79
N ILE A 199 -33.83 -3.75 8.38
CA ILE A 199 -33.94 -4.62 7.20
C ILE A 199 -33.58 -3.85 5.92
N LYS A 200 -34.11 -2.63 5.74
CA LYS A 200 -33.79 -1.76 4.60
C LYS A 200 -32.31 -1.37 4.57
N ALA A 201 -31.75 -0.97 5.72
CA ALA A 201 -30.33 -0.66 5.83
C ALA A 201 -29.44 -1.87 5.49
N ARG A 202 -29.80 -3.07 5.97
CA ARG A 202 -29.09 -4.32 5.63
C ARG A 202 -29.17 -4.63 4.12
N GLN A 203 -30.32 -4.42 3.49
CA GLN A 203 -30.48 -4.60 2.04
C GLN A 203 -29.62 -3.61 1.24
N MET A 204 -29.60 -2.33 1.63
CA MET A 204 -28.77 -1.30 1.01
C MET A 204 -27.28 -1.66 1.11
N LEU A 205 -26.79 -2.01 2.31
CA LEU A 205 -25.40 -2.45 2.53
C LEU A 205 -25.05 -3.72 1.73
N HIS A 206 -26.00 -4.63 1.52
CA HIS A 206 -25.78 -5.80 0.67
C HIS A 206 -25.63 -5.43 -0.81
N LEU A 207 -26.42 -4.48 -1.32
CA LEU A 207 -26.31 -4.00 -2.70
C LEU A 207 -24.99 -3.23 -2.92
N GLU A 208 -24.65 -2.30 -2.02
CA GLU A 208 -23.38 -1.58 -2.04
C GLU A 208 -22.18 -2.54 -1.97
N ALA A 209 -22.26 -3.59 -1.14
CA ALA A 209 -21.22 -4.61 -1.06
C ALA A 209 -21.12 -5.49 -2.32
N ILE A 210 -22.15 -5.56 -3.17
CA ILE A 210 -22.09 -6.22 -4.49
C ILE A 210 -21.45 -5.26 -5.51
N GLU A 211 -21.88 -4.00 -5.55
CA GLU A 211 -21.34 -2.95 -6.41
C GLU A 211 -19.83 -2.76 -6.18
N LEU A 212 -19.40 -2.56 -4.93
CA LEU A 212 -17.98 -2.44 -4.54
C LEU A 212 -17.15 -3.68 -4.90
N ARG A 213 -17.76 -4.88 -5.02
CA ARG A 213 -17.07 -6.08 -5.49
C ARG A 213 -16.92 -6.07 -7.01
N GLN A 214 -17.93 -5.63 -7.75
CA GLN A 214 -17.88 -5.48 -9.20
C GLN A 214 -16.84 -4.42 -9.60
N ASP A 215 -16.87 -3.26 -8.96
CA ASP A 215 -15.88 -2.20 -9.15
C ASP A 215 -14.46 -2.66 -8.85
N LYS A 216 -14.26 -3.39 -7.73
CA LYS A 216 -12.94 -3.95 -7.39
C LYS A 216 -12.42 -4.92 -8.45
N VAL A 217 -13.28 -5.67 -9.14
CA VAL A 217 -12.89 -6.55 -10.25
C VAL A 217 -12.58 -5.72 -11.50
N ASN A 218 -13.44 -4.77 -11.85
CA ASN A 218 -13.28 -3.89 -13.00
C ASN A 218 -11.99 -3.05 -12.91
N LEU A 219 -11.72 -2.40 -11.76
CA LEU A 219 -10.49 -1.64 -11.54
C LEU A 219 -9.23 -2.51 -11.60
N LYS A 220 -9.30 -3.79 -11.17
CA LYS A 220 -8.19 -4.73 -11.32
C LYS A 220 -7.92 -5.06 -12.79
N GLU A 221 -8.97 -5.37 -13.55
CA GLU A 221 -8.86 -5.66 -14.98
C GLU A 221 -8.32 -4.45 -15.77
N GLN A 222 -8.77 -3.24 -15.42
CA GLN A 222 -8.23 -1.99 -15.98
C GLN A 222 -6.75 -1.79 -15.63
N LEU A 223 -6.34 -2.09 -14.40
CA LEU A 223 -4.95 -2.00 -13.97
C LEU A 223 -4.05 -3.00 -14.72
N GLU A 224 -4.49 -4.25 -14.89
CA GLU A 224 -3.77 -5.27 -15.66
C GLU A 224 -3.62 -4.86 -17.13
N LYS A 225 -4.69 -4.37 -17.77
CA LYS A 225 -4.66 -3.81 -19.12
C LYS A 225 -3.72 -2.61 -19.23
N TYR A 226 -3.71 -1.71 -18.23
CA TYR A 226 -2.81 -0.56 -18.20
C TYR A 226 -1.34 -0.96 -18.07
N VAL A 227 -1.01 -1.98 -17.26
CA VAL A 227 0.36 -2.49 -17.12
C VAL A 227 0.86 -3.11 -18.43
N VAL A 228 0.04 -3.90 -19.11
CA VAL A 228 0.37 -4.45 -20.44
C VAL A 228 0.60 -3.32 -21.44
N LYS A 229 -0.34 -2.37 -21.54
CA LYS A 229 -0.22 -1.23 -22.44
C LYS A 229 1.02 -0.38 -22.16
N CYS A 230 1.34 -0.11 -20.90
CA CYS A 230 2.54 0.66 -20.54
C CYS A 230 3.84 -0.02 -21.01
N ARG A 231 3.91 -1.36 -20.95
CA ARG A 231 5.01 -2.14 -21.52
C ARG A 231 5.06 -2.05 -23.05
N GLU A 232 3.90 -2.10 -23.71
CA GLU A 232 3.78 -1.97 -25.17
C GLU A 232 4.20 -0.57 -25.65
N ASP A 233 3.66 0.50 -25.04
CA ASP A 233 3.99 1.91 -25.31
C ASP A 233 5.51 2.17 -25.12
N PHE A 234 6.14 1.53 -24.11
CA PHE A 234 7.59 1.61 -23.89
C PHE A 234 8.39 0.91 -25.00
N VAL A 235 7.99 -0.29 -25.43
CA VAL A 235 8.65 -1.02 -26.53
C VAL A 235 8.46 -0.27 -27.85
N GLN A 236 7.28 0.28 -28.11
CA GLN A 236 7.00 1.10 -29.30
C GLN A 236 7.84 2.37 -29.33
N SER A 237 8.07 3.02 -28.18
CA SER A 237 8.98 4.17 -28.06
C SER A 237 10.43 3.84 -28.45
N LEU A 238 10.80 2.56 -28.54
CA LEU A 238 12.13 2.06 -28.86
C LEU A 238 12.18 1.30 -30.20
N GLU A 239 11.08 1.29 -30.98
CA GLU A 239 10.95 0.61 -32.28
C GLU A 239 11.97 1.10 -33.34
N GLY A 240 12.48 2.33 -33.19
CA GLY A 240 13.56 2.84 -34.04
C GLY A 240 14.87 2.04 -33.97
N ILE A 241 15.15 1.36 -32.85
CA ILE A 241 16.39 0.58 -32.67
C ILE A 241 16.43 -0.65 -33.61
N PRO A 242 15.46 -1.59 -33.58
CA PRO A 242 15.46 -2.72 -34.52
C PRO A 242 15.32 -2.28 -35.98
N ALA A 243 14.70 -1.12 -36.27
CA ALA A 243 14.69 -0.56 -37.62
C ALA A 243 16.11 -0.20 -38.12
N VAL A 244 16.94 0.43 -37.27
CA VAL A 244 18.35 0.72 -37.57
C VAL A 244 19.17 -0.57 -37.73
N THR A 245 19.00 -1.56 -36.84
CA THR A 245 19.71 -2.84 -36.93
C THR A 245 19.38 -3.60 -38.22
N LYS A 246 18.10 -3.67 -38.61
CA LYS A 246 17.68 -4.28 -39.88
C LYS A 246 18.18 -3.52 -41.09
N ALA A 247 18.22 -2.18 -41.05
CA ALA A 247 18.80 -1.38 -42.12
C ALA A 247 20.32 -1.62 -42.26
N PHE A 248 21.04 -1.80 -41.15
CA PHE A 248 22.46 -2.13 -41.11
C PHE A 248 22.75 -3.54 -41.66
N LEU A 249 22.01 -4.56 -41.22
CA LEU A 249 22.05 -5.92 -41.78
C LEU A 249 21.84 -5.92 -43.29
N LYS A 250 20.78 -5.24 -43.76
CA LYS A 250 20.50 -5.08 -45.18
C LYS A 250 21.63 -4.35 -45.91
N ARG A 251 22.35 -3.43 -45.26
CA ARG A 251 23.52 -2.77 -45.87
C ARG A 251 24.72 -3.72 -45.99
N ILE A 252 24.96 -4.57 -44.99
CA ILE A 252 25.97 -5.65 -45.04
C ILE A 252 25.66 -6.62 -46.20
N GLU A 253 24.43 -7.11 -46.29
CA GLU A 253 24.02 -8.04 -47.36
C GLU A 253 24.19 -7.43 -48.77
N ASN A 254 23.91 -6.13 -48.93
CA ASN A 254 24.10 -5.42 -50.21
C ASN A 254 25.56 -5.04 -50.50
N LEU A 255 26.44 -4.94 -49.49
CA LEU A 255 27.88 -4.76 -49.67
C LEU A 255 28.57 -6.04 -50.16
N PHE A 256 27.98 -7.21 -49.90
CA PHE A 256 28.44 -8.52 -50.34
C PHE A 256 27.42 -9.18 -51.30
N PRO A 257 27.23 -8.63 -52.53
CA PRO A 257 26.27 -9.16 -53.49
C PRO A 257 26.60 -10.63 -53.84
N GLN A 258 25.56 -11.45 -54.02
CA GLN A 258 25.71 -12.86 -54.44
C GLN A 258 26.37 -13.03 -55.81
N ALA A 259 26.37 -11.98 -56.63
CA ALA A 259 27.16 -11.90 -57.86
C ALA A 259 28.38 -11.00 -57.60
N PHE A 260 29.57 -11.61 -57.56
CA PHE A 260 30.84 -10.92 -57.37
C PHE A 260 31.10 -9.90 -58.50
N THR A 261 30.96 -8.60 -58.22
CA THR A 261 31.34 -7.52 -59.14
C THR A 261 32.84 -7.30 -59.25
N PHE A 262 33.61 -7.84 -58.30
CA PHE A 262 35.06 -7.99 -58.40
C PHE A 262 35.39 -9.41 -58.86
N HIS A 263 36.20 -9.55 -59.90
CA HIS A 263 36.80 -10.84 -60.28
C HIS A 263 37.81 -11.29 -59.21
N LEU A 264 37.30 -11.82 -58.09
CA LEU A 264 38.07 -12.51 -57.06
C LEU A 264 38.51 -13.88 -57.59
N THR A 265 39.50 -13.88 -58.47
CA THR A 265 40.06 -15.10 -59.11
C THR A 265 40.85 -15.98 -58.15
N CYS A 266 41.08 -15.53 -56.90
CA CYS A 266 41.82 -16.25 -55.88
C CYS A 266 40.89 -16.81 -54.80
N TYR A 267 40.79 -18.15 -54.74
CA TYR A 267 40.00 -18.89 -53.75
C TYR A 267 40.19 -18.41 -52.30
N LYS A 268 41.44 -18.10 -51.90
CA LYS A 268 41.75 -17.59 -50.56
C LYS A 268 41.13 -16.22 -50.26
N GLN A 269 40.94 -15.36 -51.26
CA GLN A 269 40.28 -14.07 -51.07
C GLN A 269 38.77 -14.22 -50.94
N GLN A 270 38.17 -15.15 -51.69
CA GLN A 270 36.77 -15.52 -51.54
C GLN A 270 36.49 -16.06 -50.13
N GLU A 271 37.28 -17.04 -49.66
CA GLU A 271 37.12 -17.61 -48.31
C GLU A 271 37.22 -16.55 -47.19
N GLN A 272 38.15 -15.59 -47.31
CA GLN A 272 38.25 -14.48 -46.36
C GLN A 272 37.04 -13.54 -46.43
N MET A 273 36.46 -13.31 -47.62
CA MET A 273 35.26 -12.51 -47.79
C MET A 273 34.02 -13.19 -47.18
N GLU A 274 33.86 -14.51 -47.37
CA GLU A 274 32.82 -15.30 -46.69
C GLU A 274 32.96 -15.22 -45.16
N ARG A 275 34.18 -15.42 -44.61
CA ARG A 275 34.42 -15.28 -43.16
C ARG A 275 34.08 -13.90 -42.62
N ILE A 276 34.40 -12.82 -43.34
CA ILE A 276 34.03 -11.45 -42.96
C ILE A 276 32.52 -11.27 -43.00
N ARG A 277 31.85 -11.75 -44.06
CA ARG A 277 30.39 -11.72 -44.19
C ARG A 277 29.71 -12.46 -43.03
N GLU A 278 30.16 -13.67 -42.70
CA GLU A 278 29.64 -14.45 -41.58
C GLU A 278 29.89 -13.75 -40.24
N SER A 279 31.09 -13.21 -40.01
CA SER A 279 31.44 -12.49 -38.78
C SER A 279 30.61 -11.22 -38.59
N CYS A 280 30.41 -10.42 -39.64
CA CYS A 280 29.56 -9.23 -39.59
C CYS A 280 28.07 -9.59 -39.40
N SER A 281 27.61 -10.67 -40.03
CA SER A 281 26.22 -11.13 -39.91
C SER A 281 25.93 -11.73 -38.53
N SER A 282 26.84 -12.52 -37.97
CA SER A 282 26.70 -13.10 -36.63
C SER A 282 26.80 -12.02 -35.56
N LEU A 283 27.78 -11.12 -35.63
CA LEU A 283 27.90 -9.98 -34.72
C LEU A 283 26.65 -9.09 -34.74
N SER A 284 26.11 -8.79 -35.92
CA SER A 284 24.91 -7.96 -36.01
C SER A 284 23.64 -8.66 -35.48
N ARG A 285 23.53 -9.99 -35.59
CA ARG A 285 22.46 -10.77 -34.95
C ARG A 285 22.64 -10.86 -33.44
N GLU A 286 23.85 -11.09 -32.96
CA GLU A 286 24.15 -11.09 -31.52
C GLU A 286 23.82 -9.72 -30.89
N ILE A 287 24.15 -8.62 -31.57
CA ILE A 287 23.75 -7.28 -31.15
C ILE A 287 22.22 -7.15 -31.10
N GLU A 288 21.47 -7.61 -32.11
CA GLU A 288 20.00 -7.59 -32.11
C GLU A 288 19.41 -8.38 -30.92
N ASP A 289 19.90 -9.60 -30.68
CA ASP A 289 19.47 -10.47 -29.58
C ASP A 289 19.76 -9.84 -28.20
N LYS A 290 20.97 -9.28 -28.01
CA LYS A 290 21.35 -8.60 -26.76
C LYS A 290 20.49 -7.36 -26.51
N PHE A 291 20.21 -6.56 -27.55
CA PHE A 291 19.30 -5.43 -27.43
C PHE A 291 17.87 -5.87 -27.11
N GLN A 292 17.33 -6.90 -27.78
CA GLN A 292 15.99 -7.40 -27.50
C GLN A 292 15.87 -7.95 -26.07
N GLN A 293 16.91 -8.63 -25.57
CA GLN A 293 16.98 -9.08 -24.17
C GLN A 293 17.03 -7.90 -23.19
N TYR A 294 17.79 -6.85 -23.50
CA TYR A 294 17.84 -5.62 -22.69
C TYR A 294 16.47 -4.91 -22.66
N LEU A 295 15.82 -4.72 -23.82
CA LEU A 295 14.49 -4.13 -23.94
C LEU A 295 13.44 -4.89 -23.13
N ASN A 296 13.47 -6.23 -23.19
CA ASN A 296 12.57 -7.08 -22.40
C ASN A 296 12.80 -6.91 -20.89
N ASN A 297 14.05 -6.91 -20.44
CA ASN A 297 14.40 -6.75 -19.02
C ASN A 297 14.05 -5.35 -18.48
N VAL A 298 14.34 -4.29 -19.25
CA VAL A 298 14.02 -2.90 -18.86
C VAL A 298 12.52 -2.66 -18.89
N GLY A 299 11.81 -3.13 -19.93
CA GLY A 299 10.34 -3.02 -19.99
C GLY A 299 9.66 -3.75 -18.82
N SER A 300 10.16 -4.92 -18.43
CA SER A 300 9.67 -5.63 -17.23
C SER A 300 9.93 -4.84 -15.94
N ARG A 301 11.13 -4.27 -15.77
CA ARG A 301 11.46 -3.46 -14.59
C ARG A 301 10.68 -2.16 -14.52
N ILE A 302 10.43 -1.49 -15.64
CA ILE A 302 9.62 -0.26 -15.69
C ILE A 302 8.17 -0.57 -15.31
N ALA A 303 7.59 -1.65 -15.85
CA ALA A 303 6.25 -2.10 -15.48
C ALA A 303 6.15 -2.42 -13.97
N GLU A 304 7.15 -3.11 -13.41
CA GLU A 304 7.21 -3.40 -11.98
C GLU A 304 7.35 -2.13 -11.12
N ILE A 305 8.29 -1.24 -11.45
CA ILE A 305 8.49 0.03 -10.74
C ILE A 305 7.22 0.88 -10.80
N GLN A 306 6.55 0.97 -11.95
CA GLN A 306 5.32 1.74 -12.09
C GLN A 306 4.15 1.14 -11.30
N ALA A 307 4.05 -0.19 -11.21
CA ALA A 307 3.09 -0.87 -10.35
C ALA A 307 3.37 -0.64 -8.85
N GLN A 308 4.64 -0.72 -8.42
CA GLN A 308 5.03 -0.44 -7.04
C GLN A 308 4.80 1.04 -6.68
N ASN A 309 5.14 1.96 -7.57
CA ASN A 309 5.01 3.40 -7.34
C ASN A 309 3.52 3.81 -7.29
N SER A 310 2.66 3.24 -8.14
CA SER A 310 1.21 3.48 -8.06
C SER A 310 0.61 2.93 -6.75
N LEU A 311 1.05 1.76 -6.29
CA LEU A 311 0.66 1.22 -4.99
C LEU A 311 1.08 2.12 -3.83
N LEU A 312 2.34 2.60 -3.83
CA LEU A 312 2.88 3.50 -2.81
C LEU A 312 2.16 4.86 -2.80
N LEU A 313 1.83 5.42 -3.97
CA LEU A 313 1.05 6.66 -4.08
C LEU A 313 -0.35 6.50 -3.45
N VAL A 314 -1.03 5.37 -3.70
CA VAL A 314 -2.35 5.07 -3.10
C VAL A 314 -2.23 4.86 -1.58
N GLN A 315 -1.21 4.15 -1.11
CA GLN A 315 -0.97 3.95 0.32
C GLN A 315 -0.65 5.26 1.04
N ASN A 316 0.24 6.09 0.48
CA ASN A 316 0.61 7.39 1.02
C ASN A 316 -0.60 8.32 1.09
N ARG A 317 -1.40 8.39 0.01
CA ARG A 317 -2.65 9.15 0.00
C ARG A 317 -3.61 8.73 1.12
N ARG A 318 -3.84 7.42 1.30
CA ARG A 318 -4.69 6.89 2.39
C ARG A 318 -4.12 7.21 3.77
N ALA A 319 -2.81 7.16 3.95
CA ALA A 319 -2.15 7.52 5.20
C ALA A 319 -2.32 9.02 5.52
N ILE A 320 -2.19 9.88 4.50
CA ILE A 320 -2.44 11.33 4.63
C ILE A 320 -3.91 11.60 4.98
N GLU A 321 -4.86 10.98 4.28
CA GLU A 321 -6.30 11.14 4.54
C GLU A 321 -6.66 10.67 5.97
N ALA A 322 -6.17 9.50 6.40
CA ALA A 322 -6.36 9.00 7.76
C ALA A 322 -5.70 9.90 8.83
N TYR A 323 -4.50 10.43 8.56
CA TYR A 323 -3.84 11.38 9.44
C TYR A 323 -4.61 12.71 9.55
N GLN A 324 -5.15 13.22 8.44
CA GLN A 324 -5.98 14.42 8.43
C GLN A 324 -7.27 14.22 9.24
N LEU A 325 -7.97 13.09 9.06
CA LEU A 325 -9.16 12.74 9.84
C LEU A 325 -8.84 12.62 11.34
N CYS A 326 -7.73 11.96 11.70
CA CYS A 326 -7.27 11.85 13.08
C CYS A 326 -6.95 13.23 13.68
N ARG A 327 -6.25 14.09 12.94
CA ARG A 327 -5.93 15.46 13.34
C ARG A 327 -7.19 16.30 13.53
N GLN A 328 -8.16 16.22 12.62
CA GLN A 328 -9.45 16.90 12.73
C GLN A 328 -10.25 16.41 13.94
N ALA A 329 -10.36 15.11 14.16
CA ALA A 329 -11.01 14.52 15.33
C ALA A 329 -10.32 14.93 16.66
N SER A 330 -8.99 15.09 16.65
CA SER A 330 -8.25 15.60 17.81
C SER A 330 -8.46 17.10 18.06
N ALA A 331 -8.68 17.90 17.00
CA ALA A 331 -8.97 19.33 17.09
C ALA A 331 -10.44 19.64 17.40
N GLN A 332 -11.35 18.72 17.06
CA GLN A 332 -12.79 18.85 17.33
C GLN A 332 -13.22 18.32 18.70
N LYS A 333 -12.32 17.75 19.52
CA LYS A 333 -12.62 17.44 20.93
C LYS A 333 -12.62 18.73 21.76
N PRO A 334 -13.77 19.18 22.30
CA PRO A 334 -13.75 20.17 23.35
C PRO A 334 -13.18 19.54 24.62
N ALA A 335 -12.59 20.35 25.49
CA ALA A 335 -12.21 19.91 26.83
C ALA A 335 -13.48 19.64 27.66
N GLY A 336 -13.98 18.40 27.58
CA GLY A 336 -15.14 17.92 28.33
C GLY A 336 -16.26 17.38 27.46
N LEU A 337 -16.19 16.09 27.11
CA LEU A 337 -17.28 15.17 27.41
C LEU A 337 -16.80 13.71 27.31
N LEU A 338 -16.82 13.01 28.43
CA LEU A 338 -16.78 11.55 28.47
C LEU A 338 -18.16 11.02 28.07
N SER A 339 -18.28 10.43 26.88
CA SER A 339 -19.36 9.48 26.58
C SER A 339 -18.82 8.43 25.60
N GLY A 340 -19.07 7.17 25.91
CA GLY A 340 -18.44 6.04 25.23
C GLY A 340 -19.12 5.64 23.93
N SER A 341 -18.34 5.11 22.99
CA SER A 341 -18.81 4.30 21.86
C SER A 341 -17.67 3.47 21.27
N PRO A 342 -17.96 2.38 20.54
CA PRO A 342 -17.24 1.13 20.77
C PRO A 342 -16.13 0.86 19.75
N VAL A 343 -14.93 0.54 20.24
CA VAL A 343 -13.82 -0.03 19.45
C VAL A 343 -13.32 -1.31 20.14
N GLN A 344 -14.20 -2.32 20.18
CA GLN A 344 -13.95 -3.62 20.82
C GLN A 344 -14.24 -4.79 19.85
N GLN A 345 -14.01 -4.63 18.54
CA GLN A 345 -14.34 -5.68 17.57
C GLN A 345 -13.42 -5.81 16.34
N GLN A 346 -12.17 -5.36 16.44
CA GLN A 346 -11.14 -5.59 15.39
C GLN A 346 -9.92 -6.37 15.88
N GLN A 347 -9.75 -6.62 17.19
CA GLN A 347 -8.52 -7.20 17.75
C GLN A 347 -8.52 -8.74 17.85
N ASP A 348 -9.69 -9.38 17.96
CA ASP A 348 -9.81 -10.83 18.19
C ASP A 348 -9.61 -11.72 16.95
N ARG A 349 -9.22 -11.14 15.79
CA ARG A 349 -8.88 -11.89 14.57
C ARG A 349 -7.38 -11.98 14.26
N LEU A 350 -6.51 -11.43 15.11
CA LEU A 350 -5.06 -11.47 14.91
C LEU A 350 -4.28 -12.26 15.98
N ASN A 351 -4.93 -12.66 17.08
CA ASN A 351 -4.30 -13.43 18.16
C ASN A 351 -4.85 -14.86 18.27
N ALA A 352 -4.70 -15.65 17.20
CA ALA A 352 -4.76 -17.12 17.31
C ALA A 352 -3.33 -17.63 17.57
N PRO A 353 -3.03 -18.23 18.74
CA PRO A 353 -1.68 -18.68 19.04
C PRO A 353 -1.32 -19.96 18.24
N SER A 354 -0.24 -19.90 17.47
CA SER A 354 0.40 -21.09 16.90
C SER A 354 1.01 -21.95 18.00
N GLY A 355 0.20 -22.86 18.57
CA GLY A 355 0.65 -23.84 19.54
C GLY A 355 1.58 -24.87 18.91
N GLN A 356 2.87 -24.80 19.23
CA GLN A 356 3.79 -25.91 19.01
C GLN A 356 3.36 -27.09 19.89
N VAL A 357 3.09 -28.24 19.28
CA VAL A 357 2.93 -29.51 20.00
C VAL A 357 4.08 -30.43 19.59
N SER A 358 5.03 -30.59 20.51
CA SER A 358 6.11 -31.56 20.38
C SER A 358 5.56 -32.97 20.44
N ALA A 359 5.80 -33.78 19.41
CA ALA A 359 5.48 -35.21 19.40
C ALA A 359 6.76 -36.04 19.66
N PRO A 360 6.79 -36.94 20.67
CA PRO A 360 7.86 -37.91 20.80
C PRO A 360 7.65 -39.10 19.84
N LEU A 361 8.75 -39.71 19.38
CA LEU A 361 8.68 -40.98 18.67
C LEU A 361 8.17 -42.10 19.60
N THR A 362 7.27 -42.96 19.11
CA THR A 362 7.47 -44.43 19.17
C THR A 362 6.44 -45.20 18.34
N ASN A 363 6.95 -46.22 17.64
CA ASN A 363 6.33 -47.49 17.24
C ASN A 363 5.08 -47.53 16.33
N ALA A 364 5.25 -48.22 15.20
CA ALA A 364 4.17 -48.75 14.36
C ALA A 364 3.41 -49.89 15.07
N PRO A 365 2.26 -50.33 14.52
CA PRO A 365 2.36 -51.44 13.58
C PRO A 365 1.57 -51.25 12.27
N ALA A 366 1.98 -51.99 11.24
CA ALA A 366 1.23 -52.14 10.00
C ALA A 366 0.10 -53.18 10.16
N VAL A 367 -0.95 -53.10 9.32
CA VAL A 367 -1.65 -54.25 8.70
C VAL A 367 -2.47 -53.77 7.49
N SER A 368 -2.19 -54.40 6.35
CA SER A 368 -3.01 -54.71 5.17
C SER A 368 -4.20 -53.82 4.75
N ARG A 369 -4.14 -53.32 3.51
CA ARG A 369 -5.33 -53.09 2.67
C ARG A 369 -5.22 -53.95 1.40
N ALA A 370 -6.12 -54.92 1.25
CA ALA A 370 -6.17 -55.81 0.10
C ALA A 370 -6.64 -55.05 -1.16
N ALA A 371 -6.12 -55.43 -2.32
CA ALA A 371 -6.60 -54.95 -3.62
C ALA A 371 -7.57 -55.98 -4.22
N GLU A 372 -8.80 -55.55 -4.51
CA GLU A 372 -9.80 -56.39 -5.18
C GLU A 372 -9.63 -56.32 -6.70
N LEU A 373 -9.25 -57.44 -7.30
CA LEU A 373 -9.11 -57.61 -8.75
C LEU A 373 -10.43 -58.12 -9.35
N LYS A 374 -11.12 -57.29 -10.13
CA LYS A 374 -12.33 -57.70 -10.87
C LYS A 374 -11.98 -58.06 -12.32
N LYS A 375 -11.95 -59.36 -12.64
CA LYS A 375 -11.87 -59.88 -14.02
C LYS A 375 -13.21 -59.69 -14.75
N PRO A 376 -13.21 -59.45 -16.07
CA PRO A 376 -14.37 -59.73 -16.93
C PRO A 376 -14.42 -61.24 -17.25
N GLY A 377 -15.62 -61.82 -17.22
CA GLY A 377 -15.89 -63.17 -17.69
C GLY A 377 -16.08 -63.22 -19.21
N LYS A 378 -15.89 -64.40 -19.79
CA LYS A 378 -16.11 -64.73 -21.20
C LYS A 378 -16.89 -66.04 -21.28
N GLU A 379 -17.47 -66.32 -22.45
CA GLU A 379 -18.12 -67.58 -22.88
C GLU A 379 -19.58 -67.80 -22.44
N PRO A 380 -20.36 -68.58 -23.22
CA PRO A 380 -20.01 -69.22 -24.52
C PRO A 380 -20.32 -68.33 -25.73
#